data_AF-A0A925NM40-F1
#
_entry.id   AF-A0A925NM40-F1
#
_cell.length_a   1.000
_cell.length_b   1.000
_cell.length_c   1.000
_cell.angle_alpha   90.00
_cell.angle_beta   90.00
_cell.angle_gamma   90.00
#
_symmetry.space_group_name_H-M   'P 1'
#
loop_
_entity.id
_entity.type
_entity.pdbx_description
1 polymer ?
#
loop_
_entity_poly.entity_id
_entity_poly.type
_entity_poly.pdbx_seq_one_letter_code
_entity_poly.pdbx_strand_id
1 'polypeptide(L)'
;MYTPIDCLNGLLRGEISAVETYSLALKKLDTSAFSSTLMKCQMAHQDRVVKLRDKICALGGKASEDSGPWGSFAKFLEASAATIGDKTSIDLLEEGEDHGLKIYRDEFVKCDDAGVRKLIQNELLPNQEQTHTEMCMLKKIIH
;
A
#
# COMPACT_ATOMS: atom_id res chain seq x y z
N MET A 1 -10.42 18.34 -14.76
CA MET A 1 -11.47 17.81 -13.87
C MET A 1 -10.92 16.52 -13.30
N TYR A 2 -10.98 16.31 -11.98
CA TYR A 2 -10.48 15.08 -11.36
C TYR A 2 -11.49 13.97 -11.59
N THR A 3 -11.12 12.95 -12.35
CA THR A 3 -12.04 11.89 -12.76
C THR A 3 -12.04 10.72 -11.77
N PRO A 4 -13.05 9.83 -11.83
CA PRO A 4 -13.04 8.61 -11.03
C PRO A 4 -11.83 7.72 -11.37
N ILE A 5 -11.39 7.74 -12.63
CA ILE A 5 -10.19 7.04 -13.10
C ILE A 5 -8.92 7.66 -12.51
N ASP A 6 -8.84 8.99 -12.38
CA ASP A 6 -7.70 9.66 -11.73
C ASP A 6 -7.60 9.26 -10.25
N CYS A 7 -8.73 9.25 -9.54
CA CYS A 7 -8.82 8.79 -8.15
C CYS A 7 -8.32 7.35 -8.00
N LEU A 8 -8.88 6.42 -8.78
CA LEU A 8 -8.50 5.01 -8.73
C LEU A 8 -7.03 4.79 -9.10
N ASN A 9 -6.51 5.55 -10.07
CA ASN A 9 -5.09 5.51 -10.41
C ASN A 9 -4.20 6.10 -9.30
N GLY A 10 -4.67 7.09 -8.55
CA GLY A 10 -4.01 7.59 -7.35
C GLY A 10 -3.81 6.50 -6.30
N LEU A 11 -4.88 5.74 -6.02
CA LEU A 11 -4.83 4.59 -5.12
C LEU A 11 -3.94 3.47 -5.68
N LEU A 12 -4.10 3.13 -6.96
CA LEU A 12 -3.38 2.04 -7.62
C LEU A 12 -1.87 2.24 -7.55
N ARG A 13 -1.37 3.47 -7.75
CA ARG A 13 0.05 3.77 -7.61
C ARG A 13 0.56 3.53 -6.19
N GLY A 14 -0.23 3.88 -5.17
CA GLY A 14 0.08 3.59 -3.77
C GLY A 14 0.15 2.10 -3.48
N GLU A 15 -0.83 1.33 -3.97
CA GLU A 15 -0.86 -0.12 -3.81
C GLU A 15 0.30 -0.83 -4.53
N ILE A 16 0.63 -0.41 -5.75
CA ILE A 16 1.81 -0.93 -6.47
C ILE A 16 3.08 -0.64 -5.66
N SER A 17 3.22 0.58 -5.12
CA SER A 17 4.36 0.93 -4.26
C SER A 17 4.45 0.00 -3.06
N ALA A 18 3.33 -0.23 -2.35
CA ALA A 18 3.30 -1.12 -1.19
C ALA A 18 3.70 -2.56 -1.55
N VAL A 19 3.21 -3.11 -2.66
CA VAL A 19 3.62 -4.46 -3.10
C VAL A 19 5.13 -4.54 -3.33
N GLU A 20 5.71 -3.54 -3.99
CA GLU A 20 7.15 -3.48 -4.24
C GLU A 20 7.95 -3.35 -2.93
N THR A 21 7.49 -2.48 -2.04
CA THR A 21 7.98 -2.23 -0.68
C THR A 21 8.10 -3.50 0.16
N TYR A 22 6.99 -4.23 0.30
CA TYR A 22 6.97 -5.49 1.04
C TYR A 22 7.87 -6.55 0.38
N SER A 23 7.94 -6.56 -0.96
CA SER A 23 8.85 -7.47 -1.68
C SER A 23 10.32 -7.22 -1.30
N LEU A 24 10.71 -5.96 -1.09
CA LEU A 24 12.07 -5.60 -0.66
C LEU A 24 12.32 -5.98 0.81
N ALA A 25 11.35 -5.76 1.70
CA ALA A 25 11.47 -6.12 3.11
C ALA A 25 11.55 -7.64 3.30
N LEU A 26 10.72 -8.41 2.61
CA LEU A 26 10.71 -9.88 2.67
C LEU A 26 12.02 -10.51 2.18
N LYS A 27 12.72 -9.88 1.23
CA LYS A 27 14.08 -10.32 0.83
C LYS A 27 15.11 -10.18 1.95
N LYS A 28 14.91 -9.27 2.90
CA LYS A 28 15.81 -9.04 4.05
C LYS A 28 15.39 -9.81 5.30
N LEU A 29 14.12 -10.18 5.40
CA LEU A 29 13.48 -10.74 6.59
C LEU A 29 12.90 -12.14 6.34
N ASP A 30 13.40 -12.86 5.34
CA ASP A 30 12.85 -14.16 4.93
C ASP A 30 12.88 -15.21 6.05
N THR A 31 13.88 -15.16 6.94
CA THR A 31 13.96 -16.03 8.13
C THR A 31 13.41 -15.39 9.41
N SER A 32 12.86 -14.19 9.35
CA SER A 32 12.28 -13.52 10.52
C SER A 32 10.99 -14.23 10.97
N ALA A 33 10.74 -14.23 12.28
CA ALA A 33 9.47 -14.69 12.86
C ALA A 33 8.25 -13.89 12.34
N PHE A 34 8.48 -12.73 11.73
CA PHE A 34 7.44 -11.84 11.21
C PHE A 34 7.13 -12.03 9.71
N SER A 35 7.93 -12.84 9.01
CA SER A 35 7.80 -13.08 7.56
C SER A 35 6.38 -13.44 7.13
N SER A 36 5.68 -14.29 7.89
CA SER A 36 4.30 -14.68 7.58
C SER A 36 3.31 -13.52 7.62
N THR A 37 3.50 -12.55 8.54
CA THR A 37 2.64 -11.36 8.63
C THR A 37 2.92 -10.44 7.46
N LEU A 38 4.21 -10.24 7.12
CA LEU A 38 4.61 -9.41 5.98
C LEU A 38 4.09 -9.96 4.64
N MET A 39 4.09 -11.29 4.47
CA MET A 39 3.50 -11.94 3.30
C MET A 39 1.99 -11.71 3.22
N LYS A 40 1.28 -11.77 4.36
CA LYS A 40 -0.17 -11.50 4.40
C LYS A 40 -0.47 -10.05 4.00
N CYS A 41 0.26 -9.08 4.53
CA CYS A 41 0.10 -7.68 4.13
C CYS A 41 0.39 -7.49 2.63
N GLN A 42 1.48 -8.07 2.13
CA GLN A 42 1.83 -8.01 0.71
C GLN A 42 0.71 -8.55 -0.19
N MET A 43 0.14 -9.71 0.16
CA MET A 43 -0.97 -10.31 -0.58
C MET A 43 -2.21 -9.42 -0.54
N ALA A 44 -2.51 -8.80 0.61
CA ALA A 44 -3.63 -7.88 0.73
C ALA A 44 -3.47 -6.64 -0.18
N HIS A 45 -2.25 -6.11 -0.34
CA HIS A 45 -1.97 -5.06 -1.33
C HIS A 45 -2.12 -5.56 -2.78
N GLN A 46 -1.63 -6.76 -3.09
CA GLN A 46 -1.78 -7.37 -4.42
C GLN A 46 -3.26 -7.52 -4.80
N ASP A 47 -4.09 -7.97 -3.87
CA ASP A 47 -5.53 -8.09 -4.08
C ASP A 47 -6.17 -6.73 -4.38
N ARG A 48 -5.73 -5.67 -3.69
CA ARG A 48 -6.19 -4.29 -3.96
C ARG A 48 -5.71 -3.78 -5.31
N VAL A 49 -4.48 -4.08 -5.73
CA VAL A 49 -3.98 -3.78 -7.09
C VAL A 49 -4.89 -4.41 -8.14
N VAL A 50 -5.24 -5.68 -8.01
CA VAL A 50 -6.13 -6.38 -8.95
C VAL A 50 -7.49 -5.70 -9.00
N LYS A 51 -8.14 -5.49 -7.84
CA LYS A 51 -9.46 -4.84 -7.76
C LYS A 51 -9.47 -3.44 -8.39
N LEU A 52 -8.43 -2.65 -8.14
CA LEU A 52 -8.31 -1.30 -8.70
C LEU A 52 -8.13 -1.33 -10.21
N ARG A 53 -7.27 -2.22 -10.73
CA ARG A 53 -7.08 -2.41 -12.19
C ARG A 53 -8.39 -2.81 -12.86
N ASP A 54 -9.08 -3.80 -12.31
CA ASP A 54 -10.36 -4.27 -12.84
C ASP A 54 -11.39 -3.14 -12.86
N LYS A 55 -11.48 -2.35 -11.78
CA LYS A 55 -12.41 -1.23 -11.70
C LYS A 55 -12.07 -0.12 -12.71
N ILE A 56 -10.79 0.22 -12.88
CA ILE A 56 -10.35 1.22 -13.86
C ILE A 56 -10.69 0.76 -15.28
N CYS A 57 -10.38 -0.48 -15.62
CA CYS A 57 -10.71 -1.07 -16.92
C CYS A 57 -12.23 -1.09 -17.18
N ALA A 58 -13.02 -1.45 -16.16
CA ALA A 58 -14.48 -1.45 -16.25
C ALA A 58 -15.09 -0.06 -16.47
N LEU A 59 -14.39 1.00 -16.06
CA LEU A 59 -14.77 2.40 -16.34
C LEU A 59 -14.24 2.90 -17.69
N GLY A 60 -13.58 2.05 -18.49
CA GLY A 60 -12.97 2.41 -19.77
C GLY A 60 -11.65 3.19 -19.64
N GLY A 61 -11.05 3.21 -18.45
CA GLY A 61 -9.77 3.87 -18.19
C GLY A 61 -8.56 2.98 -18.45
N LYS A 62 -7.39 3.61 -18.56
CA LYS A 62 -6.10 2.91 -18.54
C LYS A 62 -5.58 2.85 -17.10
N ALA A 63 -5.33 1.65 -16.61
CA ALA A 63 -4.69 1.45 -15.30
C ALA A 63 -3.21 1.80 -15.34
N SER A 64 -2.72 2.40 -14.27
CA SER A 64 -1.29 2.67 -14.07
C SER A 64 -0.50 1.36 -13.98
N GLU A 65 0.64 1.32 -14.67
CA GLU A 65 1.51 0.14 -14.75
C GLU A 65 2.59 0.13 -13.66
N ASP A 66 2.93 1.31 -13.12
CA ASP A 66 3.95 1.53 -12.08
C ASP A 66 3.41 2.42 -10.94
N SER A 67 4.21 2.55 -9.88
CA SER A 67 3.92 3.36 -8.69
C SER A 67 4.19 4.87 -8.88
N GLY A 68 4.68 5.29 -10.05
CA GLY A 68 4.94 6.69 -10.39
C GLY A 68 5.89 7.39 -9.40
N PRO A 69 5.58 8.61 -8.93
CA PRO A 69 6.41 9.34 -7.96
C PRO A 69 6.63 8.63 -6.61
N TRP A 70 5.80 7.63 -6.30
CA TRP A 70 5.94 6.81 -5.09
C TRP A 70 6.90 5.63 -5.27
N GLY A 71 7.35 5.38 -6.51
CA GLY A 71 8.27 4.31 -6.93
C GLY A 71 8.84 3.47 -5.78
N SER A 72 8.38 2.27 -5.48
CA SER A 72 8.90 1.40 -4.39
C SER A 72 9.34 2.10 -3.10
N PHE A 73 8.40 2.80 -2.46
CA PHE A 73 8.64 3.62 -1.29
C PHE A 73 10.00 4.29 -1.35
N ALA A 74 10.18 4.96 -2.50
CA ALA A 74 11.29 5.58 -3.23
C ALA A 74 12.71 5.56 -2.68
N LYS A 75 13.03 4.55 -1.89
CA LYS A 75 13.68 3.29 -2.26
C LYS A 75 13.90 2.53 -0.95
N PHE A 76 12.89 2.38 -0.11
CA PHE A 76 12.98 1.86 1.25
C PHE A 76 14.22 2.26 2.10
N LEU A 77 14.60 3.50 2.28
CA LEU A 77 14.32 4.73 1.58
C LEU A 77 15.73 5.19 1.21
N GLU A 78 16.29 4.61 0.16
CA GLU A 78 17.64 4.82 -0.39
C GLU A 78 18.82 4.51 0.57
N ALA A 79 18.51 4.26 1.83
CA ALA A 79 19.37 4.43 2.96
C ALA A 79 18.96 3.47 4.05
N SER A 80 19.91 2.61 4.39
CA SER A 80 19.97 1.95 5.69
C SER A 80 21.41 1.53 5.93
N ALA A 81 22.34 2.41 5.55
CA ALA A 81 23.72 2.10 5.19
C ALA A 81 24.56 1.51 6.36
N ALA A 82 24.32 0.24 6.69
CA ALA A 82 25.30 -0.83 6.93
C ALA A 82 24.65 -2.10 7.52
N THR A 83 23.50 -2.02 8.20
CA THR A 83 22.82 -3.17 8.82
C THR A 83 21.36 -2.83 9.18
N ILE A 84 20.39 -3.43 8.49
CA ILE A 84 18.99 -3.42 8.97
C ILE A 84 18.75 -4.71 9.74
N GLY A 85 18.30 -4.58 10.99
CA GLY A 85 17.60 -5.66 11.69
C GLY A 85 16.08 -5.47 11.59
N ASP A 86 15.34 -6.51 11.95
CA ASP A 86 13.88 -6.60 11.89
C ASP A 86 13.16 -5.32 12.31
N LYS A 87 13.59 -4.70 13.42
CA LYS A 87 13.01 -3.46 13.99
C LYS A 87 12.90 -2.32 12.98
N THR A 88 14.01 -1.96 12.33
CA THR A 88 14.03 -0.84 11.36
C THR A 88 13.19 -1.15 10.14
N SER A 89 13.16 -2.40 9.69
CA SER A 89 12.28 -2.80 8.59
C SER A 89 10.81 -2.68 8.95
N ILE A 90 10.42 -3.07 10.17
CA ILE A 90 9.04 -2.96 10.64
C ILE A 90 8.63 -1.49 10.79
N ASP A 91 9.50 -0.64 11.33
CA ASP A 91 9.23 0.81 11.49
C ASP A 91 8.94 1.48 10.14
N LEU A 92 9.78 1.22 9.14
CA LEU A 92 9.62 1.81 7.81
C LEU A 92 8.40 1.26 7.06
N LEU A 93 8.07 -0.03 7.23
CA LEU A 93 6.86 -0.60 6.66
C LEU A 93 5.60 0.03 7.29
N GLU A 94 5.60 0.26 8.60
CA GLU A 94 4.49 0.92 9.29
C GLU A 94 4.31 2.38 8.86
N GLU A 95 5.40 3.12 8.66
CA GLU A 95 5.35 4.46 8.05
C GLU A 95 4.80 4.42 6.61
N GLY A 96 5.14 3.36 5.85
CA GLY A 96 4.55 3.09 4.55
C GLY A 96 3.03 2.90 4.62
N GLU A 97 2.52 2.19 5.62
CA GLU A 97 1.07 2.01 5.84
C GLU A 97 0.37 3.32 6.26
N ASP A 98 1.01 4.16 7.08
CA ASP A 98 0.52 5.50 7.43
C ASP A 98 0.35 6.36 6.18
N HIS A 99 1.37 6.36 5.30
CA HIS A 99 1.30 7.03 4.01
C HIS A 99 0.20 6.46 3.11
N GLY A 100 0.06 5.13 3.05
CA GLY A 100 -1.02 4.47 2.33
C GLY A 100 -2.40 4.94 2.80
N LEU A 101 -2.64 4.93 4.12
CA LEU A 101 -3.88 5.44 4.71
C LEU A 101 -4.15 6.90 4.36
N LYS A 102 -3.12 7.75 4.37
CA LYS A 102 -3.25 9.14 3.97
C LYS A 102 -3.66 9.26 2.50
N ILE A 103 -3.04 8.49 1.60
CA ILE A 103 -3.41 8.47 0.18
C ILE A 103 -4.89 8.08 0.03
N TYR A 104 -5.35 7.03 0.71
CA TYR A 104 -6.75 6.64 0.67
C TYR A 104 -7.70 7.77 1.09
N ARG A 105 -7.39 8.44 2.20
CA ARG A 105 -8.22 9.54 2.72
C ARG A 105 -8.22 10.74 1.77
N ASP A 106 -7.06 11.12 1.24
CA ASP A 106 -6.92 12.23 0.32
C ASP A 106 -7.67 11.95 -1.01
N GLU A 107 -7.52 10.75 -1.55
CA GLU A 107 -8.19 10.34 -2.78
C GLU A 107 -9.71 10.22 -2.61
N PHE A 108 -10.16 9.74 -1.45
CA PHE A 108 -11.58 9.72 -1.11
C PHE A 108 -12.21 11.11 -1.07
N VAL A 109 -11.48 12.12 -0.58
CA VAL A 109 -11.95 13.52 -0.52
C VAL A 109 -12.01 14.15 -1.92
N LYS A 110 -11.06 13.84 -2.80
CA LYS A 110 -11.02 14.37 -4.18
C LYS A 110 -12.01 13.69 -5.13
N CYS A 111 -12.46 12.48 -4.79
CA CYS A 111 -13.34 11.70 -5.65
C CYS A 111 -14.80 12.15 -5.50
N ASP A 112 -15.40 12.66 -6.57
CA ASP A 112 -16.81 13.05 -6.57
C ASP A 112 -17.77 11.93 -6.99
N ASP A 113 -17.25 10.79 -7.47
CA ASP A 113 -18.09 9.67 -7.92
C ASP A 113 -18.55 8.79 -6.76
N ALA A 114 -19.87 8.74 -6.55
CA ALA A 114 -20.47 8.01 -5.44
C ALA A 114 -20.18 6.49 -5.49
N GLY A 115 -20.06 5.91 -6.68
CA GLY A 115 -19.76 4.49 -6.86
C GLY A 115 -18.34 4.15 -6.44
N VAL A 116 -17.37 4.97 -6.86
CA VAL A 116 -15.96 4.84 -6.45
C VAL A 116 -15.79 5.13 -4.97
N ARG A 117 -16.44 6.17 -4.42
CA ARG A 117 -16.41 6.44 -2.98
C ARG A 117 -16.95 5.28 -2.16
N LYS A 118 -18.04 4.64 -2.60
CA LYS A 118 -18.60 3.46 -1.94
C LYS A 118 -17.64 2.27 -1.97
N LEU A 119 -16.98 2.03 -3.11
CA LEU A 119 -15.95 0.99 -3.24
C LEU A 119 -14.78 1.27 -2.27
N ILE A 120 -14.30 2.51 -2.22
CA ILE A 120 -13.23 2.91 -1.30
C ILE A 120 -13.66 2.68 0.15
N GLN A 121 -14.82 3.20 0.55
CA GLN A 121 -15.28 3.16 1.93
C GLN A 121 -15.58 1.74 2.43
N ASN A 122 -16.17 0.89 1.59
CA ASN A 122 -16.69 -0.41 2.04
C ASN A 122 -15.71 -1.55 1.82
N GLU A 123 -14.75 -1.40 0.90
CA GLU A 123 -13.87 -2.49 0.52
C GLU A 123 -12.39 -2.12 0.64
N LEU A 124 -11.96 -1.02 0.03
CA LEU A 124 -10.52 -0.76 -0.09
C LEU A 124 -9.91 -0.17 1.19
N LEU A 125 -10.53 0.87 1.75
CA LEU A 125 -10.04 1.54 2.95
C LEU A 125 -10.04 0.60 4.18
N PRO A 126 -11.08 -0.19 4.47
CA PRO A 126 -11.04 -1.15 5.58
C PRO A 126 -9.89 -2.16 5.45
N ASN A 127 -9.58 -2.62 4.24
CA ASN A 127 -8.46 -3.53 4.00
C ASN A 127 -7.09 -2.85 4.19
N GLN A 128 -6.97 -1.55 3.86
CA GLN A 128 -5.79 -0.75 4.17
C GLN A 128 -5.65 -0.50 5.68
N GLU A 129 -6.75 -0.25 6.39
CA GLU A 129 -6.76 -0.10 7.86
C GLU A 129 -6.34 -1.41 8.56
N GLN A 130 -6.69 -2.55 7.98
CA GLN A 130 -6.24 -3.85 8.47
C GLN A 130 -4.72 -4.02 8.32
N THR A 131 -4.14 -3.77 7.14
CA THR A 131 -2.67 -3.90 6.95
C THR A 131 -1.91 -2.92 7.85
N HIS A 132 -2.41 -1.69 7.99
CA HIS A 132 -1.88 -0.71 8.94
C HIS A 132 -1.93 -1.21 10.39
N THR A 133 -3.07 -1.74 10.82
CA THR A 133 -3.23 -2.28 12.18
C THR A 133 -2.26 -3.44 12.45
N GLU A 134 -2.10 -4.35 11.48
CA GLU A 134 -1.16 -5.47 11.58
C GLU A 134 0.28 -4.95 11.77
N MET A 135 0.70 -3.94 11.02
CA MET A 135 2.02 -3.34 11.14
C MET A 135 2.21 -2.55 12.44
N CYS A 136 1.22 -1.80 12.90
CA CYS A 136 1.26 -1.14 14.21
C CYS A 136 1.41 -2.15 15.35
N MET A 137 0.72 -3.30 15.27
CA MET A 137 0.85 -4.38 16.25
C MET A 137 2.23 -5.01 16.21
N LEU A 138 2.77 -5.26 15.02
CA LEU A 138 4.11 -5.80 14.84
C LEU A 138 5.19 -4.86 15.41
N LYS A 139 5.05 -3.55 15.18
CA LYS A 139 5.92 -2.51 15.75
C LYS A 139 5.89 -2.51 17.28
N LYS A 140 4.73 -2.72 17.90
CA LYS A 140 4.61 -2.83 19.37
C LYS A 140 5.24 -4.10 19.95
N ILE A 141 5.32 -5.18 19.17
CA ILE A 141 5.93 -6.43 19.63
C ILE A 141 7.46 -6.33 19.61
N ILE A 142 8.01 -5.57 18.67
CA ILE A 142 9.46 -5.47 18.44
C ILE A 142 10.14 -4.31 19.18
N HIS A 143 9.38 -3.43 19.83
CA HIS A 143 9.84 -2.33 20.70
C HIS A 143 9.45 -2.57 22.14
#